data_AF-A0A524KIM4-F1
#
_entry.id   AF-A0A524KIM4-F1
#
_cell.length_a   1.000
_cell.length_b   1.000
_cell.length_c   1.000
_cell.angle_alpha   90.00
_cell.angle_beta   90.00
_cell.angle_gamma   90.00
#
_symmetry.space_group_name_H-M   'P 1'
#
loop_
_entity.id
_entity.type
_entity.pdbx_description
1 polymer ?
#
loop_
_entity_poly.entity_id
_entity_poly.type
_entity_poly.pdbx_seq_one_letter_code
_entity_poly.pdbx_strand_id
1 'polypeptide(L)'
;RYTLAGTTFTRQLVVSKPDEVIALRLRADRPGALAFTASLSRKECAAIAADGQFLRMQGQLPFNAPAGVPGEGVKYIALLGVSARGGTVTLGADGWSVVGADEAVLMVSAGTDLFQERFEALASQRLKKALARPFDAILADAAADHGSFMNRCSISLPAGPASHLPTPERLRAAMTAPDPALAALYFQFGRHLMVSGSRPDSQLPTNLQGIWAEEYDTPWRGDFHSNINVQMNYWPAEVTNLSDCHLPLLRFIQGVAREGRKTAKAYYNAPGWMANHSQNPWYDTAPSCLPACVGPTCGAWLVQHIATHYAFTLDKAFLQEFYPIMRGASEFCQAALVEDPQTGLLVTAPSNSPENSYLCSDANGKKKPSYVCVGATFDLQIMRDLFLRTAEAARILGIDAEFAKGLDATRARLRPTRLSAAGRIMEWQEDFEEADIHHRHASHLWGLFPGTEISPQTPELFEGARRSLERRGDASTGWSMAWKMLFWARLGDGDRANRLLGALLRPATASGVNYSEGGGSYANLFCAHPPFQIDGNFGGCAAIAEMLIQSHEVAPDGGPIIRLLPALPSAWPDGSARGLRARGDFTVNIAWKDGQLLDFMIRSPKPRRVQVIAHGRTVEVQAAGIDS
;
A
#
# COMPACT_ATOMS: atom_id res chain seq x y z
N ARG A 1 -30.40 5.59 -6.53
CA ARG A 1 -31.72 6.20 -6.84
C ARG A 1 -32.62 5.10 -7.39
N TYR A 2 -33.88 5.05 -7.00
CA TYR A 2 -34.87 4.11 -7.56
C TYR A 2 -36.27 4.73 -7.50
N THR A 3 -37.22 4.14 -8.22
CA THR A 3 -38.64 4.56 -8.19
C THR A 3 -39.50 3.40 -7.74
N LEU A 4 -40.41 3.67 -6.80
CA LEU A 4 -41.37 2.69 -6.28
C LEU A 4 -42.74 3.38 -6.20
N ALA A 5 -43.76 2.75 -6.79
CA ALA A 5 -45.13 3.26 -6.81
C ALA A 5 -45.25 4.75 -7.19
N GLY A 6 -44.50 5.18 -8.23
CA GLY A 6 -44.51 6.56 -8.72
C GLY A 6 -43.73 7.57 -7.86
N THR A 7 -43.07 7.14 -6.78
CA THR A 7 -42.22 8.00 -5.93
C THR A 7 -40.75 7.68 -6.19
N THR A 8 -39.93 8.69 -6.45
CA THR A 8 -38.48 8.56 -6.59
C THR A 8 -37.80 8.69 -5.23
N PHE A 9 -36.98 7.70 -4.90
CA PHE A 9 -36.15 7.69 -3.71
C PHE A 9 -34.67 7.90 -4.08
N THR A 10 -34.01 8.79 -3.36
CA THR A 10 -32.58 9.09 -3.51
C THR A 10 -31.85 8.83 -2.20
N ARG A 11 -30.67 8.21 -2.31
CA ARG A 11 -29.75 7.95 -1.19
C ARG A 11 -28.41 8.58 -1.52
N GLN A 12 -27.84 9.34 -0.61
CA GLN A 12 -26.51 9.94 -0.74
C GLN A 12 -25.72 9.68 0.53
N LEU A 13 -24.60 8.97 0.40
CA LEU A 13 -23.71 8.63 1.50
C LEU A 13 -22.41 9.43 1.36
N VAL A 14 -21.92 9.98 2.46
CA VAL A 14 -20.62 10.64 2.53
C VAL A 14 -19.93 10.27 3.84
N VAL A 15 -18.63 9.97 3.77
CA VAL A 15 -17.78 9.84 4.95
C VAL A 15 -16.96 11.13 5.03
N SER A 16 -17.38 12.04 5.91
CA SER A 16 -16.77 13.36 6.04
C SER A 16 -15.59 13.29 7.00
N LYS A 17 -14.38 13.48 6.47
CA LYS A 17 -13.19 13.68 7.30
C LYS A 17 -13.23 15.01 8.06
N PRO A 18 -13.60 16.16 7.46
CA PRO A 18 -13.69 17.44 8.19
C PRO A 18 -14.64 17.42 9.39
N ASP A 19 -15.71 16.62 9.33
CA ASP A 19 -16.71 16.48 10.40
C ASP A 19 -16.53 15.23 11.27
N GLU A 20 -15.66 14.30 10.87
CA GLU A 20 -15.44 13.01 11.53
C GLU A 20 -16.71 12.15 11.69
N VAL A 21 -17.57 12.13 10.65
CA VAL A 21 -18.83 11.36 10.65
C VAL A 21 -19.11 10.66 9.32
N ILE A 22 -19.87 9.56 9.38
CA ILE A 22 -20.56 8.99 8.22
C ILE A 22 -21.96 9.60 8.16
N ALA A 23 -22.35 10.20 7.04
CA ALA A 23 -23.67 10.81 6.87
C ALA A 23 -24.40 10.21 5.66
N LEU A 24 -25.66 9.81 5.85
CA LEU A 24 -26.55 9.24 4.84
C LEU A 24 -27.82 10.09 4.74
N ARG A 25 -28.01 10.75 3.60
CA ARG A 25 -29.26 11.44 3.26
C ARG A 25 -30.18 10.52 2.45
N LEU A 26 -31.43 10.42 2.91
CA LEU A 26 -32.54 9.76 2.24
C LEU A 26 -33.59 10.82 1.86
N ARG A 27 -34.05 10.81 0.62
CA ARG A 27 -35.08 11.74 0.11
C ARG A 27 -36.14 10.99 -0.68
N ALA A 28 -37.39 11.41 -0.53
CA ALA A 28 -38.48 11.11 -1.46
C ALA A 28 -38.88 12.37 -2.23
N ASP A 29 -39.27 12.25 -3.50
CA ASP A 29 -39.76 13.37 -4.31
C ASP A 29 -41.25 13.69 -4.09
N ARG A 30 -41.93 12.88 -3.27
CA ARG A 30 -43.31 13.10 -2.83
C ARG A 30 -43.33 13.42 -1.32
N PRO A 31 -44.02 14.49 -0.89
CA PRO A 31 -44.14 14.82 0.52
C PRO A 31 -44.74 13.67 1.34
N GLY A 32 -44.15 13.41 2.50
CA GLY A 32 -44.57 12.39 3.45
C GLY A 32 -44.40 10.94 2.99
N ALA A 33 -43.68 10.69 1.91
CA ALA A 33 -43.54 9.34 1.34
C ALA A 33 -42.37 8.52 1.93
N LEU A 34 -41.54 9.11 2.79
CA LEU A 34 -40.40 8.42 3.41
C LEU A 34 -40.80 7.81 4.76
N ALA A 35 -40.69 6.48 4.86
CA ALA A 35 -40.81 5.74 6.11
C ALA A 35 -39.78 4.61 6.17
N PHE A 36 -39.06 4.48 7.29
CA PHE A 36 -38.06 3.43 7.51
C PHE A 36 -37.70 3.31 9.00
N THR A 37 -37.07 2.19 9.35
CA THR A 37 -36.35 2.03 10.61
C THR A 37 -34.85 2.00 10.38
N ALA A 38 -34.07 2.45 11.36
CA ALA A 38 -32.62 2.43 11.32
C ALA A 38 -32.03 2.03 12.67
N SER A 39 -31.10 1.09 12.67
CA SER A 39 -30.40 0.60 13.85
C SER A 39 -28.90 0.43 13.57
N LEU A 40 -28.13 0.29 14.64
CA LEU A 40 -26.76 -0.22 14.60
C LEU A 40 -26.79 -1.68 14.99
N SER A 41 -25.90 -2.50 14.42
CA SER A 41 -25.82 -3.91 14.78
C SER A 41 -24.39 -4.42 14.66
N ARG A 42 -24.03 -5.36 15.53
CA ARG A 42 -22.81 -6.15 15.47
C ARG A 42 -23.11 -7.54 16.04
N LYS A 43 -22.55 -8.58 15.44
CA LYS A 43 -22.81 -9.99 15.78
C LYS A 43 -22.41 -10.35 17.20
N GLU A 44 -21.32 -9.78 17.70
CA GLU A 44 -20.68 -10.16 18.95
C GLU A 44 -20.21 -8.92 19.73
N CYS A 45 -20.08 -9.06 21.06
CA CYS A 45 -19.55 -8.03 21.94
C CYS A 45 -20.23 -6.67 21.79
N ALA A 46 -21.56 -6.63 21.66
CA ALA A 46 -22.32 -5.40 21.44
C ALA A 46 -23.56 -5.31 22.32
N ALA A 47 -23.74 -4.16 22.97
CA ALA A 47 -24.96 -3.75 23.63
C ALA A 47 -25.49 -2.50 22.91
N ILE A 48 -26.79 -2.49 22.64
CA ILE A 48 -27.48 -1.39 21.96
C ILE A 48 -28.52 -0.82 22.91
N ALA A 49 -28.57 0.50 23.03
CA ALA A 49 -29.57 1.21 23.81
C ALA A 49 -29.77 2.64 23.30
N ALA A 50 -30.92 3.22 23.63
CA ALA A 50 -31.12 4.66 23.53
C ALA A 50 -30.26 5.39 24.58
N ASP A 51 -29.53 6.42 24.17
CA ASP A 51 -28.68 7.26 25.02
C ASP A 51 -28.95 8.74 24.71
N GLY A 52 -29.84 9.35 25.49
CA GLY A 52 -30.29 10.72 25.28
C GLY A 52 -30.95 10.92 23.91
N GLN A 53 -30.25 11.59 23.00
CA GLN A 53 -30.73 11.87 21.64
C GLN A 53 -30.11 10.95 20.57
N PHE A 54 -29.41 9.89 20.98
CA PHE A 54 -28.69 8.97 20.09
C PHE A 54 -29.08 7.52 20.33
N LEU A 55 -28.97 6.69 19.30
CA LEU A 55 -28.85 5.25 19.48
C LEU A 55 -27.36 4.92 19.69
N ARG A 56 -27.03 4.31 20.83
CA ARG A 56 -25.67 3.91 21.19
C ARG A 56 -25.49 2.42 21.00
N MET A 57 -24.46 2.04 20.26
CA MET A 57 -23.89 0.69 20.24
C MET A 57 -22.53 0.74 20.92
N GLN A 58 -22.28 -0.12 21.90
CA GLN A 58 -21.00 -0.18 22.61
C GLN A 58 -20.59 -1.60 22.97
N GLY A 59 -19.33 -1.79 23.27
CA GLY A 59 -18.85 -3.03 23.87
C GLY A 59 -17.35 -3.06 24.05
N GLN A 60 -16.85 -4.25 24.42
CA GLN A 60 -15.45 -4.52 24.65
C GLN A 60 -15.05 -5.81 23.93
N LEU A 61 -13.95 -5.75 23.18
CA LEU A 61 -13.43 -6.91 22.45
C LEU A 61 -12.77 -7.92 23.39
N PRO A 62 -12.74 -9.21 23.03
CA PRO A 62 -12.01 -10.20 23.80
C PRO A 62 -10.51 -9.88 23.83
N PHE A 63 -9.87 -10.13 24.98
CA PHE A 63 -8.42 -10.07 25.11
C PHE A 63 -7.80 -11.41 24.71
N ASN A 64 -7.29 -11.49 23.49
CA ASN A 64 -6.66 -12.71 22.96
C ASN A 64 -5.19 -12.82 23.40
N ALA A 65 -4.96 -13.02 24.70
CA ALA A 65 -3.62 -13.25 25.24
C ALA A 65 -3.30 -14.73 25.47
N PRO A 66 -2.01 -15.10 25.61
CA PRO A 66 -1.62 -16.45 26.02
C PRO A 66 -2.33 -16.87 27.32
N ALA A 67 -2.60 -18.17 27.45
CA ALA A 67 -3.25 -18.72 28.63
C ALA A 67 -2.53 -18.29 29.92
N GLY A 68 -3.29 -17.73 30.88
CA GLY A 68 -2.76 -17.25 32.15
C GLY A 68 -2.33 -15.78 32.19
N VAL A 69 -2.43 -15.04 31.07
CA VAL A 69 -2.21 -13.58 31.07
C VAL A 69 -3.56 -12.88 31.26
N PRO A 70 -3.82 -12.23 32.41
CA PRO A 70 -5.04 -11.46 32.60
C PRO A 70 -5.00 -10.18 31.75
N GLY A 71 -6.16 -9.76 31.25
CA GLY A 71 -6.29 -8.49 30.56
C GLY A 71 -7.65 -8.30 29.92
N GLU A 72 -7.86 -7.08 29.44
CA GLU A 72 -9.11 -6.58 28.86
C GLU A 72 -8.82 -6.09 27.43
N GLY A 73 -9.71 -6.38 26.48
CA GLY A 73 -9.57 -5.90 25.11
C GLY A 73 -10.08 -4.46 24.93
N VAL A 74 -10.00 -3.98 23.69
CA VAL A 74 -10.36 -2.61 23.30
C VAL A 74 -11.86 -2.35 23.50
N LYS A 75 -12.19 -1.22 24.11
CA LYS A 75 -13.57 -0.70 24.20
C LYS A 75 -13.89 0.14 22.99
N TYR A 76 -15.15 0.09 22.55
CA TYR A 76 -15.62 0.85 21.41
C TYR A 76 -17.02 1.40 21.61
N ILE A 77 -17.33 2.46 20.87
CA ILE A 77 -18.66 3.05 20.78
C ILE A 77 -18.96 3.45 19.33
N ALA A 78 -20.23 3.32 18.94
CA ALA A 78 -20.80 3.93 17.76
C ALA A 78 -22.13 4.59 18.15
N LEU A 79 -22.32 5.83 17.74
CA LEU A 79 -23.53 6.62 18.00
C LEU A 79 -24.22 6.90 16.67
N LEU A 80 -25.52 6.65 16.59
CA LEU A 80 -26.38 6.95 15.45
C LEU A 80 -27.40 8.03 15.84
N GLY A 81 -27.35 9.16 15.14
CA GLY A 81 -28.34 10.23 15.24
C GLY A 81 -29.14 10.38 13.95
N VAL A 82 -30.38 10.83 14.06
CA VAL A 82 -31.29 11.04 12.93
C VAL A 82 -31.93 12.41 13.02
N SER A 83 -31.95 13.12 11.91
CA SER A 83 -32.75 14.33 11.70
C SER A 83 -33.66 14.14 10.48
N ALA A 84 -34.83 14.79 10.46
CA ALA A 84 -35.74 14.70 9.33
C ALA A 84 -36.43 16.04 9.06
N ARG A 85 -36.86 16.22 7.81
CA ARG A 85 -37.79 17.27 7.39
C ARG A 85 -39.13 16.63 7.07
N GLY A 86 -40.18 17.10 7.74
CA GLY A 86 -41.50 16.48 7.70
C GLY A 86 -41.55 15.18 8.51
N GLY A 87 -42.76 14.70 8.77
CA GLY A 87 -42.99 13.45 9.47
C GLY A 87 -42.62 13.45 10.95
N THR A 88 -42.54 12.24 11.51
CA THR A 88 -42.22 11.98 12.91
C THR A 88 -40.97 11.10 13.00
N VAL A 89 -40.06 11.45 13.91
CA VAL A 89 -38.85 10.69 14.22
C VAL A 89 -38.91 10.24 15.68
N THR A 90 -38.84 8.94 15.93
CA THR A 90 -38.92 8.37 17.28
C THR A 90 -37.73 7.45 17.52
N LEU A 91 -37.04 7.63 18.65
CA LEU A 91 -36.00 6.72 19.14
C LEU A 91 -36.64 5.69 20.08
N GLY A 92 -36.57 4.42 19.71
CA GLY A 92 -36.90 3.28 20.57
C GLY A 92 -35.64 2.64 21.17
N ALA A 93 -35.82 1.55 21.92
CA ALA A 93 -34.72 0.81 22.54
C ALA A 93 -33.73 0.25 21.51
N ASP A 94 -34.24 -0.23 20.36
CA ASP A 94 -33.46 -0.97 19.36
C ASP A 94 -33.16 -0.15 18.09
N GLY A 95 -33.65 1.09 17.99
CA GLY A 95 -33.44 1.89 16.79
C GLY A 95 -34.35 3.10 16.62
N TRP A 96 -34.13 3.80 15.51
CA TRP A 96 -34.92 4.93 15.06
C TRP A 96 -36.07 4.47 14.16
N SER A 97 -37.23 5.10 14.30
CA SER A 97 -38.37 5.01 13.38
C SER A 97 -38.64 6.39 12.78
N VAL A 98 -38.68 6.46 11.45
CA VAL A 98 -39.04 7.65 10.69
C VAL A 98 -40.30 7.34 9.91
N VAL A 99 -41.34 8.15 10.07
CA VAL A 99 -42.64 7.95 9.41
C VAL A 99 -43.13 9.27 8.83
N GLY A 100 -43.49 9.26 7.55
CA GLY A 100 -44.13 10.41 6.91
C GLY A 100 -43.17 11.58 6.64
N ALA A 101 -41.87 11.32 6.46
CA ALA A 101 -40.89 12.36 6.17
C ALA A 101 -40.77 12.64 4.67
N ASP A 102 -40.20 13.79 4.33
CA ASP A 102 -39.78 14.12 2.95
C ASP A 102 -38.30 13.77 2.75
N GLU A 103 -37.52 13.98 3.82
CA GLU A 103 -36.08 13.80 3.87
C GLU A 103 -35.66 13.39 5.28
N ALA A 104 -34.69 12.50 5.36
CA ALA A 104 -34.03 12.16 6.61
C ALA A 104 -32.51 12.09 6.41
N VAL A 105 -31.76 12.51 7.41
CA VAL A 105 -30.30 12.43 7.46
C VAL A 105 -29.90 11.62 8.68
N LEU A 106 -29.26 10.49 8.43
CA LEU A 106 -28.67 9.62 9.45
C LEU A 106 -27.19 9.96 9.54
N MET A 107 -26.66 10.10 10.75
CA MET A 107 -25.24 10.35 10.98
C MET A 107 -24.68 9.38 12.01
N VAL A 108 -23.48 8.86 11.75
CA VAL A 108 -22.75 7.96 12.64
C VAL A 108 -21.41 8.56 13.01
N SER A 109 -21.10 8.57 14.30
CA SER A 109 -19.75 8.81 14.84
C SER A 109 -19.33 7.61 15.68
N ALA A 110 -18.06 7.22 15.60
CA ALA A 110 -17.50 6.09 16.34
C ALA A 110 -16.14 6.43 16.96
N GLY A 111 -15.71 5.61 17.91
CA GLY A 111 -14.40 5.73 18.55
C GLY A 111 -14.03 4.50 19.38
N THR A 112 -12.75 4.39 19.72
CA THR A 112 -12.20 3.33 20.58
C THR A 112 -11.24 3.91 21.61
N ASP A 113 -11.02 3.19 22.72
CA ASP A 113 -10.08 3.59 23.76
C ASP A 113 -8.60 3.33 23.41
N LEU A 114 -8.32 2.64 22.30
CA LEU A 114 -6.97 2.21 21.92
C LEU A 114 -5.95 3.37 21.86
N PHE A 115 -6.38 4.54 21.37
CA PHE A 115 -5.52 5.74 21.26
C PHE A 115 -6.20 7.00 21.83
N GLN A 116 -7.38 6.86 22.44
CA GLN A 116 -8.17 7.98 22.92
C GLN A 116 -9.00 7.60 24.14
N GLU A 117 -8.51 7.91 25.34
CA GLU A 117 -9.21 7.58 26.59
C GLU A 117 -10.63 8.19 26.67
N ARG A 118 -10.84 9.37 26.07
CA ARG A 118 -12.13 10.07 26.08
C ARG A 118 -12.98 9.78 24.83
N PHE A 119 -12.83 8.59 24.23
CA PHE A 119 -13.45 8.24 22.96
C PHE A 119 -14.97 8.39 22.95
N GLU A 120 -15.67 8.07 24.05
CA GLU A 120 -17.12 8.24 24.17
C GLU A 120 -17.55 9.71 24.06
N ALA A 121 -16.89 10.58 24.82
CA ALA A 121 -17.15 12.00 24.81
C ALA A 121 -16.84 12.62 23.43
N LEU A 122 -15.73 12.20 22.81
CA LEU A 122 -15.32 12.67 21.50
C LEU A 122 -16.32 12.25 20.40
N ALA A 123 -16.78 11.00 20.41
CA ALA A 123 -17.79 10.53 19.45
C ALA A 123 -19.12 11.29 19.62
N SER A 124 -19.56 11.52 20.86
CA SER A 124 -20.75 12.31 21.16
C SER A 124 -20.62 13.75 20.68
N GLN A 125 -19.48 14.39 20.92
CA GLN A 125 -19.22 15.77 20.51
C GLN A 125 -19.22 15.93 18.98
N ARG A 126 -18.54 15.02 18.26
CA ARG A 126 -18.52 15.00 16.78
C ARG A 126 -19.91 14.87 16.20
N LEU A 127 -20.69 13.91 16.70
CA LEU A 127 -22.06 13.69 16.22
C LEU A 127 -22.98 14.88 16.51
N LYS A 128 -22.94 15.45 17.73
CA LYS A 128 -23.72 16.66 18.07
C LYS A 128 -23.39 17.83 17.15
N LYS A 129 -22.10 18.07 16.90
CA LYS A 129 -21.62 19.14 16.01
C LYS A 129 -22.11 18.92 14.58
N ALA A 130 -22.00 17.70 14.06
CA ALA A 130 -22.40 17.37 12.69
C ALA A 130 -23.92 17.48 12.48
N LEU A 131 -24.74 17.01 13.42
CA LEU A 131 -26.21 17.10 13.34
C LEU A 131 -26.74 18.53 13.35
N ALA A 132 -25.97 19.48 13.89
CA ALA A 132 -26.31 20.91 13.84
C ALA A 132 -26.03 21.55 12.47
N ARG A 133 -25.41 20.82 11.52
CA ARG A 133 -25.06 21.33 10.19
C ARG A 133 -26.02 20.81 9.12
N PRO A 134 -26.32 21.61 8.07
CA PRO A 134 -27.01 21.11 6.89
C PRO A 134 -26.19 20.03 6.17
N PHE A 135 -26.83 18.95 5.72
CA PHE A 135 -26.15 17.86 4.99
C PHE A 135 -25.40 18.36 3.75
N ASP A 136 -25.97 19.31 3.00
CA ASP A 136 -25.31 19.84 1.79
C ASP A 136 -23.99 20.56 2.12
N ALA A 137 -23.85 21.16 3.31
CA ALA A 137 -22.59 21.74 3.75
C ALA A 137 -21.55 20.66 4.10
N ILE A 138 -21.95 19.60 4.80
CA ILE A 138 -21.09 18.44 5.10
C ILE A 138 -20.61 17.78 3.80
N LEU A 139 -21.52 17.59 2.84
CA LEU A 139 -21.20 17.03 1.54
C LEU A 139 -20.20 17.91 0.76
N ALA A 140 -20.42 19.23 0.75
CA ALA A 140 -19.53 20.17 0.07
C ALA A 140 -18.13 20.17 0.69
N ASP A 141 -18.02 20.22 2.02
CA ASP A 141 -16.74 20.20 2.74
C ASP A 141 -16.00 18.88 2.50
N ALA A 142 -16.70 17.74 2.59
CA ALA A 142 -16.11 16.44 2.33
C ALA A 142 -15.65 16.29 0.88
N ALA A 143 -16.40 16.81 -0.09
CA ALA A 143 -16.03 16.81 -1.50
C ALA A 143 -14.82 17.73 -1.78
N ALA A 144 -14.76 18.91 -1.14
CA ALA A 144 -13.64 19.82 -1.26
C ALA A 144 -12.36 19.23 -0.64
N ASP A 145 -12.48 18.64 0.56
CA ASP A 145 -11.40 17.94 1.25
C ASP A 145 -10.87 16.76 0.43
N HIS A 146 -11.74 15.84 -0.01
CA HIS A 146 -11.35 14.70 -0.85
C HIS A 146 -10.76 15.15 -2.19
N GLY A 147 -11.39 16.15 -2.82
CA GLY A 147 -10.93 16.76 -4.06
C GLY A 147 -9.56 17.41 -3.95
N SER A 148 -9.20 17.96 -2.77
CA SER A 148 -7.89 18.55 -2.53
C SER A 148 -6.74 17.54 -2.68
N PHE A 149 -7.01 16.25 -2.50
CA PHE A 149 -6.07 15.14 -2.76
C PHE A 149 -6.25 14.58 -4.17
N MET A 150 -7.48 14.21 -4.53
CA MET A 150 -7.74 13.50 -5.78
C MET A 150 -7.44 14.33 -7.02
N ASN A 151 -7.64 15.65 -6.98
CA ASN A 151 -7.40 16.52 -8.14
C ASN A 151 -5.90 16.78 -8.41
N ARG A 152 -5.00 16.36 -7.51
CA ARG A 152 -3.55 16.55 -7.66
C ARG A 152 -2.93 15.71 -8.77
N CYS A 153 -3.53 14.58 -9.12
CA CYS A 153 -3.02 13.67 -10.14
C CYS A 153 -4.16 13.06 -10.97
N SER A 154 -3.98 12.97 -12.28
CA SER A 154 -4.96 12.35 -13.17
C SER A 154 -4.30 11.66 -14.34
N ILE A 155 -4.94 10.60 -14.84
CA ILE A 155 -4.60 9.97 -16.10
C ILE A 155 -5.84 9.90 -16.98
N SER A 156 -5.65 10.11 -18.28
CA SER A 156 -6.70 10.04 -19.29
C SER A 156 -6.26 9.07 -20.38
N LEU A 157 -7.06 8.04 -20.60
CA LEU A 157 -6.85 7.00 -21.61
C LEU A 157 -8.12 6.86 -22.47
N PRO A 158 -8.02 6.43 -23.73
CA PRO A 158 -9.17 6.29 -24.63
C PRO A 158 -10.26 5.38 -24.05
N ALA A 159 -11.51 5.80 -24.21
CA ALA A 159 -12.66 4.98 -23.87
C ALA A 159 -12.77 3.77 -24.82
N GLY A 160 -13.04 2.59 -24.26
CA GLY A 160 -13.43 1.42 -25.03
C GLY A 160 -14.94 1.38 -25.32
N PRO A 161 -15.41 0.46 -26.17
CA PRO A 161 -16.84 0.29 -26.47
C PRO A 161 -17.71 0.05 -25.23
N ALA A 162 -17.13 -0.56 -24.20
CA ALA A 162 -17.81 -0.93 -22.96
C ALA A 162 -17.74 0.14 -21.85
N SER A 163 -17.10 1.30 -22.08
CA SER A 163 -16.86 2.28 -21.00
C SER A 163 -18.13 2.91 -20.41
N HIS A 164 -19.28 2.79 -21.09
CA HIS A 164 -20.58 3.27 -20.63
C HIS A 164 -21.33 2.25 -19.73
N LEU A 165 -20.87 0.99 -19.68
CA LEU A 165 -21.49 -0.06 -18.90
C LEU A 165 -21.21 0.11 -17.40
N PRO A 166 -22.08 -0.41 -16.52
CA PRO A 166 -21.76 -0.49 -15.10
C PRO A 166 -20.52 -1.37 -14.88
N THR A 167 -19.76 -1.08 -13.82
CA THR A 167 -18.44 -1.68 -13.57
C THR A 167 -18.39 -3.21 -13.64
N PRO A 168 -19.35 -3.98 -13.08
CA PRO A 168 -19.33 -5.43 -13.17
C PRO A 168 -19.45 -5.95 -14.60
N GLU A 169 -20.33 -5.36 -15.41
CA GLU A 169 -20.48 -5.69 -16.83
C GLU A 169 -19.26 -5.26 -17.64
N ARG A 170 -18.72 -4.08 -17.32
CA ARG A 170 -17.51 -3.54 -17.94
C ARG A 170 -16.28 -4.43 -17.73
N LEU A 171 -16.08 -4.97 -16.53
CA LEU A 171 -15.00 -5.93 -16.23
C LEU A 171 -15.13 -7.21 -17.07
N ARG A 172 -16.36 -7.73 -17.24
CA ARG A 172 -16.60 -8.91 -18.09
C ARG A 172 -16.32 -8.60 -19.57
N ALA A 173 -16.78 -7.45 -20.06
CA ALA A 173 -16.57 -7.03 -21.45
C ALA A 173 -15.09 -6.78 -21.78
N ALA A 174 -14.30 -6.28 -20.80
CA ALA A 174 -12.88 -6.04 -20.95
C ALA A 174 -12.04 -7.32 -21.18
N MET A 175 -12.62 -8.50 -20.96
CA MET A 175 -11.95 -9.78 -21.24
C MET A 175 -11.87 -10.11 -22.72
N THR A 176 -12.72 -9.51 -23.55
CA THR A 176 -12.79 -9.79 -24.99
C THR A 176 -12.59 -8.54 -25.86
N ALA A 177 -12.66 -7.35 -25.28
CA ALA A 177 -12.46 -6.08 -25.99
C ALA A 177 -11.55 -5.13 -25.19
N PRO A 178 -10.62 -4.40 -25.85
CA PRO A 178 -9.78 -3.40 -25.18
C PRO A 178 -10.59 -2.27 -24.52
N ASP A 179 -10.19 -1.88 -23.31
CA ASP A 179 -10.74 -0.71 -22.61
C ASP A 179 -9.63 0.02 -21.81
N PRO A 180 -8.78 0.83 -22.48
CA PRO A 180 -7.72 1.58 -21.81
C PRO A 180 -8.24 2.47 -20.68
N ALA A 181 -9.41 3.07 -20.82
CA ALA A 181 -10.04 3.85 -19.76
C ALA A 181 -10.39 3.04 -18.50
N LEU A 182 -10.40 1.71 -18.53
CA LEU A 182 -10.57 0.88 -17.34
C LEU A 182 -9.29 0.87 -16.50
N ALA A 183 -8.11 0.93 -17.13
CA ALA A 183 -6.85 1.17 -16.42
C ALA A 183 -6.87 2.54 -15.72
N ALA A 184 -7.39 3.58 -16.39
CA ALA A 184 -7.56 4.90 -15.79
C ALA A 184 -8.49 4.89 -14.57
N LEU A 185 -9.60 4.15 -14.65
CA LEU A 185 -10.51 3.95 -13.52
C LEU A 185 -9.81 3.24 -12.36
N TYR A 186 -9.07 2.17 -12.63
CA TYR A 186 -8.38 1.38 -11.59
C TYR A 186 -7.27 2.18 -10.89
N PHE A 187 -6.49 2.96 -11.65
CA PHE A 187 -5.51 3.90 -11.10
C PHE A 187 -6.16 4.90 -10.15
N GLN A 188 -7.25 5.54 -10.57
CA GLN A 188 -7.96 6.48 -9.71
C GLN A 188 -8.60 5.81 -8.50
N PHE A 189 -9.03 4.55 -8.64
CA PHE A 189 -9.57 3.79 -7.53
C PHE A 189 -8.51 3.49 -6.47
N GLY A 190 -7.29 3.09 -6.86
CA GLY A 190 -6.17 2.92 -5.91
C GLY A 190 -5.85 4.22 -5.14
N ARG A 191 -5.83 5.36 -5.84
CA ARG A 191 -5.68 6.69 -5.19
C ARG A 191 -6.84 7.01 -4.26
N HIS A 192 -8.08 6.74 -4.68
CA HIS A 192 -9.28 6.94 -3.86
C HIS A 192 -9.23 6.10 -2.58
N LEU A 193 -8.80 4.83 -2.67
CA LEU A 193 -8.65 3.95 -1.51
C LEU A 193 -7.59 4.48 -0.54
N MET A 194 -6.49 5.03 -1.05
CA MET A 194 -5.44 5.61 -0.20
C MET A 194 -5.94 6.84 0.54
N VAL A 195 -6.59 7.78 -0.17
CA VAL A 195 -7.19 8.97 0.46
C VAL A 195 -8.26 8.56 1.47
N SER A 196 -9.03 7.51 1.19
CA SER A 196 -10.10 7.06 2.10
C SER A 196 -9.58 6.30 3.32
N GLY A 197 -8.45 5.60 3.22
CA GLY A 197 -7.93 4.73 4.28
C GLY A 197 -6.74 5.28 5.06
N SER A 198 -5.93 6.16 4.46
CA SER A 198 -4.67 6.67 5.04
C SER A 198 -4.60 8.19 4.95
N ARG A 199 -5.31 8.88 5.84
CA ARG A 199 -5.27 10.35 5.96
C ARG A 199 -4.02 10.78 6.71
N PRO A 200 -3.55 12.03 6.54
CA PRO A 200 -2.33 12.51 7.19
C PRO A 200 -2.33 12.34 8.72
N ASP A 201 -3.51 12.42 9.33
CA ASP A 201 -3.78 12.27 10.76
C ASP A 201 -4.42 10.91 11.13
N SER A 202 -4.46 9.94 10.20
CA SER A 202 -4.83 8.56 10.54
C SER A 202 -3.88 8.03 11.62
N GLN A 203 -4.45 7.39 12.64
CA GLN A 203 -3.71 6.85 13.79
C GLN A 203 -2.89 5.61 13.41
N LEU A 204 -3.39 4.84 12.42
CA LEU A 204 -2.74 3.66 11.87
C LEU A 204 -2.70 3.74 10.34
N PRO A 205 -1.75 3.03 9.70
CA PRO A 205 -1.74 2.88 8.27
C PRO A 205 -2.89 1.99 7.77
N THR A 206 -3.10 1.91 6.46
CA THR A 206 -3.92 0.86 5.84
C THR A 206 -3.34 -0.53 6.10
N ASN A 207 -4.17 -1.44 6.59
CA ASN A 207 -3.81 -2.84 6.78
C ASN A 207 -4.07 -3.68 5.50
N LEU A 208 -4.05 -5.01 5.60
CA LEU A 208 -4.36 -5.94 4.50
C LEU A 208 -5.70 -5.69 3.78
N GLN A 209 -6.67 -5.04 4.44
CA GLN A 209 -7.99 -4.70 3.89
C GLN A 209 -8.25 -3.18 3.90
N GLY A 210 -7.20 -2.37 4.06
CA GLY A 210 -7.30 -0.92 4.21
C GLY A 210 -7.90 -0.55 5.56
N ILE A 211 -9.20 -0.29 5.55
CA ILE A 211 -10.06 -0.07 6.74
C ILE A 211 -11.42 -0.80 6.60
N TRP A 212 -11.60 -1.61 5.55
CA TRP A 212 -12.88 -2.19 5.14
C TRP A 212 -12.94 -3.67 5.48
N ALA A 213 -13.48 -3.98 6.65
CA ALA A 213 -13.71 -5.34 7.12
C ALA A 213 -15.13 -5.46 7.67
N GLU A 214 -15.77 -6.61 7.44
CA GLU A 214 -17.10 -6.92 7.99
C GLU A 214 -17.02 -7.30 9.48
N GLU A 215 -16.00 -8.07 9.85
CA GLU A 215 -15.76 -8.54 11.22
C GLU A 215 -14.32 -8.16 11.66
N TYR A 216 -14.03 -8.31 12.95
CA TYR A 216 -12.70 -8.01 13.50
C TYR A 216 -11.70 -9.17 13.31
N ASP A 217 -12.20 -10.40 13.20
CA ASP A 217 -11.39 -11.57 12.83
C ASP A 217 -11.45 -11.75 11.32
N THR A 218 -10.42 -11.28 10.64
CA THR A 218 -10.34 -11.25 9.18
C THR A 218 -9.27 -12.23 8.69
N PRO A 219 -9.29 -12.62 7.40
CA PRO A 219 -8.20 -13.38 6.79
C PRO A 219 -6.83 -12.77 7.12
N TRP A 220 -5.91 -13.60 7.62
CA TRP A 220 -4.59 -13.17 8.13
C TRP A 220 -4.66 -12.05 9.18
N ARG A 221 -5.74 -12.02 9.97
CA ARG A 221 -6.03 -11.05 11.04
C ARG A 221 -6.11 -9.59 10.59
N GLY A 222 -6.16 -9.33 9.29
CA GLY A 222 -6.15 -7.95 8.77
C GLY A 222 -4.94 -7.19 9.31
N ASP A 223 -3.81 -7.89 9.44
CA ASP A 223 -2.61 -7.37 10.07
C ASP A 223 -1.86 -6.37 9.16
N PHE A 224 -0.72 -5.90 9.63
CA PHE A 224 0.24 -5.16 8.81
C PHE A 224 1.33 -6.13 8.36
N HIS A 225 1.07 -6.82 7.25
CA HIS A 225 1.96 -7.84 6.71
C HIS A 225 3.15 -7.21 5.97
N SER A 226 4.36 -7.32 6.53
CA SER A 226 5.56 -6.57 6.15
C SER A 226 6.63 -7.36 5.41
N ASN A 227 6.28 -8.49 4.80
CA ASN A 227 7.12 -9.17 3.82
C ASN A 227 6.72 -8.88 2.36
N ILE A 228 5.76 -7.96 2.12
CA ILE A 228 5.39 -7.35 0.84
C ILE A 228 4.16 -6.42 0.97
N ASN A 229 3.11 -6.86 1.67
CA ASN A 229 1.75 -6.29 1.49
C ASN A 229 1.62 -4.85 1.99
N VAL A 230 2.08 -4.56 3.22
CA VAL A 230 2.02 -3.20 3.77
C VAL A 230 2.96 -2.27 3.00
N GLN A 231 4.07 -2.76 2.47
CA GLN A 231 4.91 -1.97 1.57
C GLN A 231 4.16 -1.64 0.28
N MET A 232 3.50 -2.63 -0.33
CA MET A 232 2.69 -2.48 -1.53
C MET A 232 1.56 -1.47 -1.35
N ASN A 233 0.95 -1.41 -0.16
CA ASN A 233 -0.07 -0.42 0.15
C ASN A 233 0.38 1.03 -0.10
N TYR A 234 1.67 1.31 0.07
CA TYR A 234 2.21 2.67 0.04
C TYR A 234 3.07 3.00 -1.18
N TRP A 235 3.31 2.05 -2.08
CA TRP A 235 4.00 2.33 -3.35
C TRP A 235 3.37 3.45 -4.19
N PRO A 236 2.04 3.62 -4.28
CA PRO A 236 1.49 4.73 -5.04
C PRO A 236 1.58 6.08 -4.32
N ALA A 237 1.86 6.13 -3.00
CA ALA A 237 1.72 7.34 -2.18
C ALA A 237 2.51 8.52 -2.76
N GLU A 238 3.79 8.30 -3.04
CA GLU A 238 4.65 9.36 -3.56
C GLU A 238 4.34 9.67 -5.03
N VAL A 239 4.51 8.67 -5.90
CA VAL A 239 4.43 8.84 -7.37
C VAL A 239 3.09 9.37 -7.86
N THR A 240 2.00 9.11 -7.13
CA THR A 240 0.63 9.56 -7.47
C THR A 240 0.18 10.82 -6.73
N ASN A 241 1.13 11.53 -6.11
CA ASN A 241 0.94 12.84 -5.48
C ASN A 241 0.04 12.82 -4.24
N LEU A 242 0.31 11.86 -3.36
CA LEU A 242 -0.37 11.62 -2.09
C LEU A 242 0.64 11.44 -0.95
N SER A 243 1.77 12.15 -0.97
CA SER A 243 2.83 12.06 0.06
C SER A 243 2.31 12.23 1.49
N ASP A 244 1.29 13.08 1.70
CA ASP A 244 0.66 13.27 3.01
C ASP A 244 -0.04 11.99 3.52
N CYS A 245 -0.56 11.17 2.60
CA CYS A 245 -1.16 9.89 2.91
C CYS A 245 -0.14 8.82 3.28
N HIS A 246 1.17 9.07 3.12
CA HIS A 246 2.24 8.16 3.53
C HIS A 246 2.57 8.29 5.03
N LEU A 247 2.29 9.44 5.63
CA LEU A 247 2.66 9.76 7.01
C LEU A 247 2.18 8.75 8.07
N PRO A 248 0.99 8.12 7.97
CA PRO A 248 0.56 7.09 8.90
C PRO A 248 1.49 5.88 8.96
N LEU A 249 2.00 5.40 7.80
CA LEU A 249 2.98 4.30 7.79
C LEU A 249 4.30 4.74 8.43
N LEU A 250 4.76 5.95 8.12
CA LEU A 250 6.03 6.45 8.64
C LEU A 250 5.98 6.53 10.17
N ARG A 251 4.92 7.12 10.75
CA ARG A 251 4.70 7.12 12.21
C ARG A 251 4.52 5.70 12.79
N PHE A 252 3.86 4.81 12.07
CA PHE A 252 3.74 3.42 12.49
C PHE A 252 5.11 2.74 12.62
N ILE A 253 6.03 2.99 11.69
CA ILE A 253 7.40 2.48 11.74
C ILE A 253 8.14 2.98 12.99
N GLN A 254 7.89 4.20 13.48
CA GLN A 254 8.43 4.66 14.77
C GLN A 254 7.98 3.76 15.94
N GLY A 255 6.69 3.39 15.97
CA GLY A 255 6.14 2.46 16.96
C GLY A 255 6.73 1.06 16.86
N VAL A 256 6.83 0.53 15.64
CA VAL A 256 7.47 -0.76 15.34
C VAL A 256 8.94 -0.75 15.77
N ALA A 257 9.67 0.32 15.51
CA ALA A 257 11.06 0.46 15.90
C ALA A 257 11.25 0.49 17.42
N ARG A 258 10.32 1.10 18.16
CA ARG A 258 10.34 1.10 19.62
C ARG A 258 10.19 -0.30 20.19
N GLU A 259 9.18 -1.05 19.75
CA GLU A 259 8.93 -2.42 20.24
C GLU A 259 9.99 -3.41 19.71
N GLY A 260 10.45 -3.21 18.47
CA GLY A 260 11.47 -4.02 17.81
C GLY A 260 12.83 -4.04 18.51
N ARG A 261 13.14 -3.08 19.38
CA ARG A 261 14.32 -3.11 20.26
C ARG A 261 14.26 -4.29 21.24
N LYS A 262 13.07 -4.58 21.77
CA LYS A 262 12.84 -5.72 22.67
C LYS A 262 13.07 -7.02 21.93
N THR A 263 12.56 -7.14 20.69
CA THR A 263 12.76 -8.32 19.85
C THR A 263 14.23 -8.51 19.47
N ALA A 264 14.93 -7.47 19.03
CA ALA A 264 16.36 -7.55 18.69
C ALA A 264 17.19 -8.05 19.88
N LYS A 265 16.90 -7.55 21.09
CA LYS A 265 17.54 -8.00 22.33
C LYS A 265 17.19 -9.45 22.68
N ALA A 266 15.92 -9.84 22.58
CA ALA A 266 15.46 -11.16 23.01
C ALA A 266 15.92 -12.30 22.08
N TYR A 267 15.92 -12.08 20.76
CA TYR A 267 16.17 -13.15 19.78
C TYR A 267 17.61 -13.18 19.26
N TYR A 268 18.28 -12.02 19.19
CA TYR A 268 19.65 -11.91 18.67
C TYR A 268 20.65 -11.38 19.69
N ASN A 269 20.18 -10.91 20.86
CA ASN A 269 21.00 -10.16 21.82
C ASN A 269 21.77 -8.99 21.15
N ALA A 270 21.17 -8.38 20.13
CA ALA A 270 21.79 -7.39 19.26
C ALA A 270 21.34 -5.94 19.61
N PRO A 271 22.15 -4.92 19.28
CA PRO A 271 21.74 -3.53 19.32
C PRO A 271 20.69 -3.23 18.22
N GLY A 272 20.19 -1.99 18.21
CA GLY A 272 19.24 -1.54 17.21
C GLY A 272 17.83 -2.10 17.41
N TRP A 273 17.09 -2.28 16.33
CA TRP A 273 15.74 -2.84 16.34
C TRP A 273 15.49 -3.72 15.11
N MET A 274 14.58 -4.68 15.25
CA MET A 274 14.13 -5.53 14.16
C MET A 274 12.61 -5.73 14.20
N ALA A 275 12.04 -6.15 13.07
CA ALA A 275 10.67 -6.64 13.00
C ALA A 275 10.60 -7.82 12.03
N ASN A 276 9.74 -8.79 12.35
CA ASN A 276 9.41 -9.91 11.46
C ASN A 276 8.18 -9.57 10.59
N HIS A 277 7.69 -10.54 9.82
CA HIS A 277 6.73 -10.34 8.72
C HIS A 277 5.34 -9.77 9.08
N SER A 278 4.96 -9.64 10.36
CA SER A 278 3.59 -9.27 10.74
C SER A 278 3.58 -8.32 11.93
N GLN A 279 2.93 -7.17 11.78
CA GLN A 279 2.66 -6.23 12.88
C GLN A 279 1.16 -6.08 13.10
N ASN A 280 0.78 -5.52 14.25
CA ASN A 280 -0.61 -5.22 14.61
C ASN A 280 -0.69 -3.79 15.20
N PRO A 281 -1.87 -3.30 15.62
CA PRO A 281 -2.00 -1.99 16.27
C PRO A 281 -1.14 -1.76 17.54
N TRP A 282 -0.58 -2.81 18.13
CA TRP A 282 0.32 -2.79 19.28
C TRP A 282 1.79 -2.92 18.86
N TYR A 283 2.06 -2.83 17.56
CA TYR A 283 3.40 -2.84 16.97
C TYR A 283 4.18 -4.15 17.20
N ASP A 284 3.50 -5.30 17.20
CA ASP A 284 4.16 -6.60 17.37
C ASP A 284 5.30 -6.84 16.37
N THR A 285 6.45 -7.28 16.87
CA THR A 285 7.69 -7.48 16.11
C THR A 285 8.24 -8.90 16.22
N ALA A 286 7.64 -9.76 17.05
CA ALA A 286 8.10 -11.12 17.28
C ALA A 286 7.97 -12.00 16.00
N PRO A 287 8.82 -13.02 15.83
CA PRO A 287 8.69 -13.96 14.73
C PRO A 287 7.43 -14.83 14.88
N SER A 288 6.86 -15.21 13.73
CA SER A 288 5.85 -16.27 13.67
C SER A 288 6.47 -17.64 13.90
N CYS A 289 5.63 -18.64 14.20
CA CYS A 289 6.04 -20.04 14.25
C CYS A 289 6.31 -20.66 12.86
N LEU A 290 5.98 -19.95 11.77
CA LEU A 290 6.19 -20.40 10.40
C LEU A 290 7.64 -20.18 9.95
N PRO A 291 8.40 -21.23 9.57
CA PRO A 291 9.80 -21.08 9.13
C PRO A 291 9.98 -20.13 7.93
N ALA A 292 8.99 -20.06 7.04
CA ALA A 292 8.97 -19.15 5.89
C ALA A 292 8.86 -17.67 6.26
N CYS A 293 8.69 -17.35 7.55
CA CYS A 293 8.48 -16.00 8.08
C CYS A 293 9.55 -15.58 9.10
N VAL A 294 10.62 -16.37 9.23
CA VAL A 294 11.75 -16.10 10.13
C VAL A 294 12.89 -15.48 9.33
N GLY A 295 13.10 -14.17 9.49
CA GLY A 295 14.17 -13.44 8.81
C GLY A 295 14.40 -12.05 9.41
N PRO A 296 15.62 -11.48 9.25
CA PRO A 296 16.00 -10.24 9.94
C PRO A 296 15.54 -8.95 9.22
N THR A 297 14.99 -9.02 8.00
CA THR A 297 14.93 -7.87 7.09
C THR A 297 13.56 -7.25 6.86
N CYS A 298 12.46 -7.77 7.42
CA CYS A 298 11.13 -7.17 7.23
C CYS A 298 11.08 -5.73 7.79
N GLY A 299 11.63 -5.51 8.99
CA GLY A 299 11.81 -4.16 9.55
C GLY A 299 12.72 -3.26 8.71
N ALA A 300 13.79 -3.81 8.12
CA ALA A 300 14.68 -3.07 7.23
C ALA A 300 13.99 -2.64 5.93
N TRP A 301 13.10 -3.47 5.37
CA TRP A 301 12.32 -3.09 4.19
C TRP A 301 11.33 -1.96 4.53
N LEU A 302 10.68 -1.98 5.70
CA LEU A 302 9.84 -0.85 6.12
C LEU A 302 10.60 0.49 6.10
N VAL A 303 11.87 0.50 6.51
CA VAL A 303 12.73 1.70 6.50
C VAL A 303 12.93 2.28 5.10
N GLN A 304 12.82 1.48 4.04
CA GLN A 304 12.87 1.97 2.65
C GLN A 304 11.83 3.09 2.40
N HIS A 305 10.68 3.04 3.07
CA HIS A 305 9.63 4.05 2.94
C HIS A 305 10.04 5.41 3.50
N ILE A 306 10.87 5.46 4.55
CA ILE A 306 11.43 6.71 5.09
C ILE A 306 12.33 7.37 4.05
N ALA A 307 13.28 6.62 3.50
CA ALA A 307 14.18 7.14 2.47
C ALA A 307 13.43 7.50 1.18
N THR A 308 12.39 6.75 0.84
CA THR A 308 11.52 7.03 -0.32
C THR A 308 10.78 8.34 -0.11
N HIS A 309 10.15 8.55 1.04
CA HIS A 309 9.46 9.81 1.36
C HIS A 309 10.42 11.00 1.22
N TYR A 310 11.59 10.94 1.86
CA TYR A 310 12.61 11.97 1.71
C TYR A 310 13.04 12.17 0.25
N ALA A 311 13.24 11.10 -0.52
CA ALA A 311 13.65 11.22 -1.92
C ALA A 311 12.59 11.94 -2.78
N PHE A 312 11.31 11.91 -2.41
CA PHE A 312 10.24 12.61 -3.13
C PHE A 312 9.90 14.00 -2.58
N THR A 313 10.26 14.32 -1.33
CA THR A 313 9.95 15.62 -0.70
C THR A 313 11.16 16.51 -0.48
N LEU A 314 12.36 15.93 -0.37
CA LEU A 314 13.59 16.57 0.06
C LEU A 314 13.47 17.29 1.42
N ASP A 315 12.51 16.89 2.25
CA ASP A 315 12.29 17.49 3.57
C ASP A 315 13.37 17.02 4.56
N LYS A 316 14.35 17.90 4.81
CA LYS A 316 15.43 17.65 5.76
C LYS A 316 14.96 17.58 7.21
N ALA A 317 13.88 18.27 7.59
CA ALA A 317 13.35 18.21 8.94
C ALA A 317 12.75 16.82 9.21
N PHE A 318 11.96 16.33 8.25
CA PHE A 318 11.49 14.94 8.25
C PHE A 318 12.67 13.95 8.32
N LEU A 319 13.67 14.10 7.46
CA LEU A 319 14.81 13.18 7.46
C LEU A 319 15.55 13.19 8.81
N GLN A 320 15.72 14.36 9.41
CA GLN A 320 16.36 14.51 10.73
C GLN A 320 15.55 13.82 11.84
N GLU A 321 14.22 13.90 11.80
CA GLU A 321 13.32 13.23 12.75
C GLU A 321 13.39 11.70 12.61
N PHE A 322 13.43 11.18 11.38
CA PHE A 322 13.36 9.74 11.10
C PHE A 322 14.71 9.04 11.00
N TYR A 323 15.81 9.78 10.86
CA TYR A 323 17.17 9.23 10.79
C TYR A 323 17.52 8.26 11.94
N PRO A 324 17.16 8.51 13.21
CA PRO A 324 17.43 7.56 14.30
C PRO A 324 16.81 6.17 14.09
N ILE A 325 15.70 6.08 13.36
CA ILE A 325 15.05 4.81 13.02
C ILE A 325 15.88 4.06 11.97
N MET A 326 16.33 4.77 10.93
CA MET A 326 17.20 4.21 9.88
C MET A 326 18.51 3.69 10.48
N ARG A 327 19.13 4.52 11.33
CA ARG A 327 20.35 4.20 12.08
C ARG A 327 20.15 2.94 12.93
N GLY A 328 19.08 2.88 13.72
CA GLY A 328 18.81 1.73 14.59
C GLY A 328 18.55 0.42 13.83
N ALA A 329 17.91 0.47 12.65
CA ALA A 329 17.75 -0.72 11.82
C ALA A 329 19.10 -1.18 11.24
N SER A 330 19.95 -0.22 10.84
CA SER A 330 21.30 -0.50 10.33
C SER A 330 22.20 -1.11 11.41
N GLU A 331 22.14 -0.63 12.65
CA GLU A 331 22.87 -1.21 13.78
C GLU A 331 22.49 -2.69 14.01
N PHE A 332 21.19 -2.99 13.99
CA PHE A 332 20.72 -4.37 14.11
C PHE A 332 21.23 -5.22 12.94
N CYS A 333 21.06 -4.75 11.70
CA CYS A 333 21.48 -5.50 10.52
C CYS A 333 23.00 -5.76 10.53
N GLN A 334 23.83 -4.79 10.94
CA GLN A 334 25.28 -5.02 11.09
C GLN A 334 25.59 -6.12 12.12
N ALA A 335 24.88 -6.13 13.25
CA ALA A 335 25.08 -7.11 14.32
C ALA A 335 24.51 -8.50 13.98
N ALA A 336 23.51 -8.59 13.11
CA ALA A 336 22.90 -9.84 12.66
C ALA A 336 23.69 -10.56 11.54
N LEU A 337 24.68 -9.89 10.95
CA LEU A 337 25.53 -10.48 9.92
C LEU A 337 26.57 -11.42 10.53
N VAL A 338 26.77 -12.54 9.86
CA VAL A 338 27.85 -13.50 10.14
C VAL A 338 28.74 -13.64 8.92
N GLU A 339 29.99 -14.05 9.15
CA GLU A 339 30.90 -14.36 8.05
C GLU A 339 30.63 -15.77 7.53
N ASP A 340 30.40 -15.89 6.22
CA ASP A 340 30.29 -17.19 5.57
C ASP A 340 31.68 -17.85 5.54
N PRO A 341 31.88 -19.00 6.19
CA PRO A 341 33.19 -19.65 6.28
C PRO A 341 33.75 -20.09 4.92
N GLN A 342 32.92 -20.21 3.88
CA GLN A 342 33.37 -20.59 2.55
C GLN A 342 33.90 -19.41 1.72
N THR A 343 33.30 -18.23 1.87
CA THR A 343 33.61 -17.08 1.02
C THR A 343 34.25 -15.89 1.74
N GLY A 344 34.18 -15.84 3.08
CA GLY A 344 34.61 -14.68 3.88
C GLY A 344 33.69 -13.44 3.75
N LEU A 345 32.60 -13.56 2.99
CA LEU A 345 31.61 -12.50 2.79
C LEU A 345 30.57 -12.54 3.92
N LEU A 346 29.94 -11.39 4.16
CA LEU A 346 28.91 -11.24 5.18
C LEU A 346 27.54 -11.71 4.63
N VAL A 347 26.84 -12.50 5.44
CA VAL A 347 25.53 -13.10 5.14
C VAL A 347 24.62 -13.11 6.38
N THR A 348 23.32 -13.36 6.19
CA THR A 348 22.35 -13.59 7.28
C THR A 348 22.18 -15.08 7.58
N ALA A 349 22.10 -15.46 8.85
CA ALA A 349 21.80 -16.84 9.26
C ALA A 349 21.12 -16.85 10.64
N PRO A 350 19.86 -17.33 10.78
CA PRO A 350 19.01 -17.85 9.71
C PRO A 350 18.51 -16.75 8.74
N SER A 351 18.15 -17.16 7.53
CA SER A 351 17.58 -16.34 6.46
C SER A 351 16.45 -17.09 5.76
N ASN A 352 15.60 -16.39 5.01
CA ASN A 352 14.53 -16.96 4.20
C ASN A 352 14.33 -16.15 2.90
N SER A 353 13.75 -16.78 1.88
CA SER A 353 13.14 -16.06 0.75
C SER A 353 11.63 -16.14 0.93
N PRO A 354 10.94 -15.10 1.45
CA PRO A 354 9.51 -15.15 1.70
C PRO A 354 8.75 -15.51 0.41
N GLU A 355 7.83 -16.46 0.38
CA GLU A 355 7.68 -17.61 1.27
C GLU A 355 8.05 -18.90 0.51
N ASN A 356 8.99 -18.78 -0.43
CA ASN A 356 9.37 -19.87 -1.30
C ASN A 356 10.25 -20.89 -0.56
N SER A 357 10.25 -22.12 -1.06
CA SER A 357 11.13 -23.18 -0.57
C SER A 357 11.95 -23.77 -1.71
N TYR A 358 13.08 -24.36 -1.33
CA TYR A 358 13.93 -25.13 -2.21
C TYR A 358 14.04 -26.57 -1.72
N LEU A 359 14.38 -27.48 -2.62
CA LEU A 359 14.55 -28.90 -2.30
C LEU A 359 15.96 -29.16 -1.80
N CYS A 360 16.07 -29.67 -0.58
CA CYS A 360 17.31 -30.20 -0.01
C CYS A 360 17.22 -31.73 0.13
N SER A 361 18.33 -32.43 -0.09
CA SER A 361 18.42 -33.87 0.15
C SER A 361 18.69 -34.13 1.64
N ASP A 362 17.88 -35.00 2.25
CA ASP A 362 18.20 -35.54 3.57
C ASP A 362 19.35 -36.55 3.53
N ALA A 363 19.76 -37.07 4.69
CA ALA A 363 20.88 -38.01 4.81
C ALA A 363 20.71 -39.31 4.00
N ASN A 364 19.48 -39.63 3.57
CA ASN A 364 19.17 -40.79 2.73
C ASN A 364 18.99 -40.41 1.24
N GLY A 365 19.30 -39.17 0.86
CA GLY A 365 19.16 -38.65 -0.49
C GLY A 365 17.74 -38.21 -0.86
N LYS A 366 16.75 -38.29 0.05
CA LYS A 366 15.36 -37.91 -0.25
C LYS A 366 15.23 -36.39 -0.25
N LYS A 367 14.71 -35.83 -1.34
CA LYS A 367 14.43 -34.39 -1.47
C LYS A 367 13.24 -33.97 -0.60
N LYS A 368 13.41 -32.89 0.18
CA LYS A 368 12.38 -32.26 1.01
C LYS A 368 12.46 -30.74 0.90
N PRO A 369 11.33 -30.01 1.02
CA PRO A 369 11.36 -28.56 1.00
C PRO A 369 12.01 -28.00 2.28
N SER A 370 12.86 -26.98 2.10
CA SER A 370 13.40 -26.13 3.16
C SER A 370 13.04 -24.67 2.89
N TYR A 371 12.66 -23.96 3.95
CA TYR A 371 12.30 -22.54 3.91
C TYR A 371 13.39 -21.64 4.51
N VAL A 372 14.25 -22.22 5.36
CA VAL A 372 15.36 -21.53 6.01
C VAL A 372 16.64 -21.80 5.24
N CYS A 373 17.46 -20.77 5.07
CA CYS A 373 18.71 -20.77 4.35
C CYS A 373 19.74 -19.84 5.02
N VAL A 374 20.88 -19.64 4.37
CA VAL A 374 21.92 -18.69 4.73
C VAL A 374 22.02 -17.63 3.62
N GLY A 375 21.80 -16.36 3.96
CA GLY A 375 22.01 -15.23 3.07
C GLY A 375 21.17 -15.30 1.79
N ALA A 376 19.84 -15.41 1.91
CA ALA A 376 18.94 -15.27 0.78
C ALA A 376 19.20 -13.95 0.04
N THR A 377 19.05 -13.96 -1.29
CA THR A 377 19.26 -12.75 -2.11
C THR A 377 18.35 -11.60 -1.65
N PHE A 378 17.13 -11.91 -1.21
CA PHE A 378 16.17 -10.96 -0.63
C PHE A 378 16.76 -10.16 0.53
N ASP A 379 17.31 -10.84 1.56
CA ASP A 379 17.88 -10.18 2.73
C ASP A 379 19.03 -9.26 2.35
N LEU A 380 19.92 -9.75 1.50
CA LEU A 380 21.16 -9.05 1.19
C LEU A 380 20.92 -7.82 0.31
N GLN A 381 19.94 -7.88 -0.60
CA GLN A 381 19.49 -6.71 -1.36
C GLN A 381 18.91 -5.63 -0.43
N ILE A 382 18.05 -6.00 0.52
CA ILE A 382 17.45 -5.07 1.49
C ILE A 382 18.54 -4.45 2.38
N MET A 383 19.47 -5.25 2.90
CA MET A 383 20.55 -4.73 3.76
C MET A 383 21.50 -3.79 3.00
N ARG A 384 21.83 -4.09 1.74
CA ARG A 384 22.64 -3.19 0.90
C ARG A 384 21.97 -1.84 0.69
N ASP A 385 20.66 -1.85 0.44
CA ASP A 385 19.85 -0.65 0.24
C ASP A 385 19.69 0.15 1.54
N LEU A 386 19.42 -0.52 2.67
CA LEU A 386 19.36 0.09 4.00
C LEU A 386 20.68 0.80 4.34
N PHE A 387 21.82 0.12 4.21
CA PHE A 387 23.12 0.70 4.52
C PHE A 387 23.46 1.90 3.63
N LEU A 388 23.16 1.80 2.33
CA LEU A 388 23.32 2.90 1.39
C LEU A 388 22.50 4.13 1.82
N ARG A 389 21.20 3.94 2.05
CA ARG A 389 20.27 5.03 2.38
C ARG A 389 20.56 5.67 3.72
N THR A 390 20.92 4.89 4.74
CA THR A 390 21.30 5.41 6.06
C THR A 390 22.60 6.23 5.98
N ALA A 391 23.60 5.76 5.22
CA ALA A 391 24.85 6.49 5.02
C ALA A 391 24.61 7.80 4.23
N GLU A 392 23.77 7.77 3.18
CA GLU A 392 23.36 8.97 2.46
C GLU A 392 22.63 9.97 3.35
N ALA A 393 21.68 9.51 4.18
CA ALA A 393 20.96 10.36 5.12
C ALA A 393 21.90 11.04 6.11
N ALA A 394 22.86 10.30 6.68
CA ALA A 394 23.88 10.85 7.57
C ALA A 394 24.70 11.97 6.87
N ARG A 395 25.13 11.74 5.63
CA ARG A 395 25.87 12.75 4.83
C ARG A 395 25.03 13.98 4.51
N ILE A 396 23.75 13.81 4.19
CA ILE A 396 22.81 14.90 3.88
C ILE A 396 22.57 15.80 5.09
N LEU A 397 22.48 15.20 6.29
CA LEU A 397 22.27 15.87 7.55
C LEU A 397 23.58 16.41 8.15
N GLY A 398 24.75 15.96 7.68
CA GLY A 398 26.05 16.34 8.21
C GLY A 398 26.35 15.74 9.59
N ILE A 399 25.84 14.54 9.86
CA ILE A 399 25.99 13.82 11.14
C ILE A 399 26.60 12.43 10.91
N ASP A 400 27.06 11.76 11.98
CA ASP A 400 27.41 10.34 11.98
C ASP A 400 28.39 9.87 10.87
N ALA A 401 29.37 10.71 10.51
CA ALA A 401 30.31 10.43 9.41
C ALA A 401 31.05 9.08 9.54
N GLU A 402 31.53 8.73 10.74
CA GLU A 402 32.21 7.45 10.97
C GLU A 402 31.25 6.26 10.90
N PHE A 403 30.00 6.42 11.34
CA PHE A 403 28.99 5.37 11.21
C PHE A 403 28.65 5.15 9.72
N ALA A 404 28.43 6.22 8.95
CA ALA A 404 28.20 6.13 7.51
C ALA A 404 29.35 5.41 6.78
N LYS A 405 30.60 5.73 7.11
CA LYS A 405 31.79 5.04 6.58
C LYS A 405 31.83 3.56 6.98
N GLY A 406 31.45 3.24 8.21
CA GLY A 406 31.29 1.86 8.68
C GLY A 406 30.23 1.10 7.90
N LEU A 407 29.09 1.73 7.60
CA LEU A 407 28.04 1.15 6.77
C LEU A 407 28.52 0.89 5.34
N ASP A 408 29.25 1.82 4.72
CA ASP A 408 29.84 1.60 3.39
C ASP A 408 30.78 0.38 3.39
N ALA A 409 31.64 0.27 4.41
CA ALA A 409 32.58 -0.83 4.56
C ALA A 409 31.87 -2.18 4.77
N THR A 410 30.83 -2.23 5.61
CA THR A 410 30.01 -3.44 5.78
C THR A 410 29.29 -3.80 4.49
N ARG A 411 28.68 -2.82 3.82
CA ARG A 411 27.95 -3.01 2.56
C ARG A 411 28.83 -3.62 1.47
N ALA A 412 30.09 -3.21 1.37
CA ALA A 412 31.06 -3.74 0.42
C ALA A 412 31.44 -5.22 0.68
N ARG A 413 31.23 -5.72 1.90
CA ARG A 413 31.51 -7.11 2.28
C ARG A 413 30.28 -8.03 2.19
N LEU A 414 29.08 -7.49 1.98
CA LEU A 414 27.88 -8.31 1.79
C LEU A 414 28.02 -9.17 0.53
N ARG A 415 27.60 -10.43 0.60
CA ARG A 415 27.59 -11.29 -0.59
C ARG A 415 26.74 -10.66 -1.70
N PRO A 416 27.26 -10.51 -2.94
CA PRO A 416 26.56 -9.82 -4.02
C PRO A 416 25.38 -10.62 -4.55
N THR A 417 24.44 -9.97 -5.25
CA THR A 417 23.47 -10.68 -6.09
C THR A 417 24.20 -11.39 -7.22
N ARG A 418 23.88 -12.67 -7.45
CA ARG A 418 24.57 -13.53 -8.41
C ARG A 418 23.59 -14.14 -9.41
N LEU A 419 24.13 -14.52 -10.56
CA LEU A 419 23.43 -15.28 -11.57
C LEU A 419 23.68 -16.79 -11.42
N SER A 420 22.66 -17.59 -11.70
CA SER A 420 22.78 -19.04 -11.86
C SER A 420 23.47 -19.38 -13.18
N ALA A 421 23.79 -20.66 -13.39
CA ALA A 421 24.30 -21.15 -14.67
C ALA A 421 23.33 -20.89 -15.85
N ALA A 422 22.03 -20.81 -15.58
CA ALA A 422 21.00 -20.46 -16.57
C ALA A 422 20.88 -18.93 -16.81
N GLY A 423 21.69 -18.11 -16.12
CA GLY A 423 21.66 -16.66 -16.21
C GLY A 423 20.46 -16.03 -15.49
N ARG A 424 19.79 -16.74 -14.56
CA ARG A 424 18.71 -16.19 -13.71
C ARG A 424 19.31 -15.60 -12.43
N ILE A 425 18.67 -14.61 -11.82
CA ILE A 425 19.03 -14.18 -10.46
C ILE A 425 18.82 -15.36 -9.50
N MET A 426 19.86 -15.74 -8.76
CA MET A 426 19.75 -16.79 -7.75
C MET A 426 18.90 -16.32 -6.58
N GLU A 427 17.96 -17.15 -6.12
CA GLU A 427 17.09 -16.83 -5.00
C GLU A 427 17.75 -17.08 -3.63
N TRP A 428 18.57 -18.12 -3.55
CA TRP A 428 19.30 -18.53 -2.35
C TRP A 428 20.82 -18.48 -2.59
N GLN A 429 21.58 -18.84 -1.55
CA GLN A 429 23.04 -18.93 -1.63
C GLN A 429 23.54 -19.80 -2.78
N GLU A 430 22.91 -20.94 -3.05
CA GLU A 430 23.23 -21.81 -4.17
C GLU A 430 22.06 -21.82 -5.17
N ASP A 431 22.32 -22.29 -6.39
CA ASP A 431 21.29 -22.56 -7.41
C ASP A 431 20.50 -23.84 -7.05
N PHE A 432 19.81 -23.79 -5.91
CA PHE A 432 18.96 -24.89 -5.46
C PHE A 432 17.77 -25.09 -6.40
N GLU A 433 17.31 -26.34 -6.47
CA GLU A 433 16.06 -26.66 -7.13
C GLU A 433 14.88 -26.08 -6.34
N GLU A 434 14.09 -25.25 -7.00
CA GLU A 434 12.90 -24.63 -6.42
C GLU A 434 11.81 -25.68 -6.21
N ALA A 435 11.16 -25.70 -5.03
CA ALA A 435 10.04 -26.60 -4.79
C ALA A 435 8.77 -26.15 -5.54
N ASP A 436 8.64 -24.84 -5.77
CA ASP A 436 7.58 -24.20 -6.56
C ASP A 436 8.21 -23.16 -7.50
N ILE A 437 8.32 -23.49 -8.78
CA ILE A 437 8.90 -22.60 -9.79
C ILE A 437 8.00 -21.39 -10.07
N HIS A 438 6.68 -21.54 -9.89
CA HIS A 438 5.65 -20.53 -10.18
C HIS A 438 5.18 -19.81 -8.92
N HIS A 439 6.00 -19.87 -7.86
CA HIS A 439 5.68 -19.31 -6.57
C HIS A 439 5.25 -17.84 -6.66
N ARG A 440 4.23 -17.48 -5.88
CA ARG A 440 3.62 -16.14 -5.88
C ARG A 440 4.60 -15.02 -5.50
N HIS A 441 5.60 -15.31 -4.67
CA HIS A 441 6.67 -14.36 -4.37
C HIS A 441 7.81 -14.44 -5.39
N ALA A 442 8.36 -13.27 -5.71
CA ALA A 442 9.60 -13.11 -6.46
C ALA A 442 10.61 -12.29 -5.63
N SER A 443 10.77 -12.65 -4.36
CA SER A 443 11.51 -11.86 -3.35
C SER A 443 12.97 -11.58 -3.74
N HIS A 444 13.62 -12.48 -4.46
CA HIS A 444 14.98 -12.27 -4.98
C HIS A 444 15.08 -11.19 -6.09
N LEU A 445 13.94 -10.70 -6.58
CA LEU A 445 13.84 -9.56 -7.51
C LEU A 445 13.54 -8.25 -6.79
N TRP A 446 13.56 -8.20 -5.45
CA TRP A 446 13.35 -6.97 -4.69
C TRP A 446 14.27 -5.82 -5.15
N GLY A 447 15.52 -6.15 -5.51
CA GLY A 447 16.50 -5.21 -6.05
C GLY A 447 16.10 -4.55 -7.38
N LEU A 448 15.17 -5.15 -8.15
CA LEU A 448 14.56 -4.55 -9.35
C LEU A 448 13.40 -3.62 -8.99
N PHE A 449 12.54 -4.05 -8.07
CA PHE A 449 11.48 -3.23 -7.48
C PHE A 449 11.06 -3.78 -6.11
N PRO A 450 10.94 -2.96 -5.06
CA PRO A 450 11.07 -1.50 -5.05
C PRO A 450 12.53 -0.99 -4.97
N GLY A 451 13.51 -1.89 -4.85
CA GLY A 451 14.93 -1.54 -4.85
C GLY A 451 15.42 -0.91 -6.17
N THR A 452 16.71 -0.61 -6.19
CA THR A 452 17.38 0.04 -7.33
C THR A 452 18.73 -0.60 -7.67
N GLU A 453 19.02 -1.78 -7.11
CA GLU A 453 20.25 -2.52 -7.39
C GLU A 453 20.24 -3.12 -8.80
N ILE A 454 19.08 -3.55 -9.28
CA ILE A 454 18.90 -4.14 -10.60
C ILE A 454 18.25 -3.10 -11.52
N SER A 455 19.05 -2.54 -12.42
CA SER A 455 18.64 -1.48 -13.34
C SER A 455 19.37 -1.60 -14.68
N PRO A 456 19.09 -0.76 -15.68
CA PRO A 456 19.87 -0.72 -16.92
C PRO A 456 21.38 -0.48 -16.70
N GLN A 457 21.79 0.06 -15.54
CA GLN A 457 23.21 0.24 -15.18
C GLN A 457 23.88 -1.05 -14.69
N THR A 458 23.11 -2.10 -14.42
CA THR A 458 23.59 -3.45 -14.07
C THR A 458 23.08 -4.46 -15.12
N PRO A 459 23.55 -4.39 -16.37
CA PRO A 459 22.90 -5.04 -17.51
C PRO A 459 22.77 -6.57 -17.36
N GLU A 460 23.79 -7.24 -16.79
CA GLU A 460 23.75 -8.68 -16.54
C GLU A 460 22.66 -9.08 -15.54
N LEU A 461 22.52 -8.34 -14.43
CA LEU A 461 21.47 -8.57 -13.44
C LEU A 461 20.09 -8.19 -14.00
N PHE A 462 20.02 -7.14 -14.82
CA PHE A 462 18.78 -6.68 -15.44
C PHE A 462 18.20 -7.73 -16.39
N GLU A 463 19.07 -8.35 -17.19
CA GLU A 463 18.68 -9.48 -18.03
C GLU A 463 18.39 -10.74 -17.20
N GLY A 464 19.15 -10.99 -16.15
CA GLY A 464 18.88 -12.11 -15.24
C GLY A 464 17.53 -11.99 -14.52
N ALA A 465 17.11 -10.78 -14.18
CA ALA A 465 15.82 -10.53 -13.55
C ALA A 465 14.65 -10.82 -14.51
N ARG A 466 14.79 -10.48 -15.79
CA ARG A 466 13.82 -10.87 -16.83
C ARG A 466 13.70 -12.37 -16.94
N ARG A 467 14.82 -13.09 -17.03
CA ARG A 467 14.81 -14.56 -17.08
C ARG A 467 14.20 -15.20 -15.83
N SER A 468 14.49 -14.66 -14.65
CA SER A 468 13.85 -15.09 -13.40
C SER A 468 12.34 -14.89 -13.44
N LEU A 469 11.87 -13.74 -13.92
CA LEU A 469 10.45 -13.39 -13.98
C LEU A 469 9.70 -14.21 -15.03
N GLU A 470 10.32 -14.47 -16.19
CA GLU A 470 9.77 -15.38 -17.21
C GLU A 470 9.56 -16.78 -16.67
N ARG A 471 10.53 -17.29 -15.89
CA ARG A 471 10.42 -18.60 -15.24
C ARG A 471 9.32 -18.64 -14.18
N ARG A 472 9.17 -17.58 -13.38
CA ARG A 472 8.08 -17.45 -12.40
C ARG A 472 6.71 -17.47 -13.08
N GLY A 473 6.58 -16.88 -14.26
CA GLY A 473 5.32 -16.80 -14.99
C GLY A 473 4.40 -15.69 -14.47
N ASP A 474 3.29 -15.46 -15.18
CA ASP A 474 2.51 -14.24 -15.01
C ASP A 474 1.35 -14.41 -14.00
N ALA A 475 0.52 -15.46 -14.11
CA ALA A 475 -0.65 -15.68 -13.26
C ALA A 475 -0.30 -15.96 -11.78
N SER A 476 -1.06 -15.38 -10.85
CA SER A 476 -0.97 -15.65 -9.40
C SER A 476 -2.11 -14.93 -8.64
N THR A 477 -1.92 -14.67 -7.34
CA THR A 477 -2.76 -13.81 -6.50
C THR A 477 -2.74 -12.35 -6.97
N GLY A 478 -3.71 -11.54 -6.54
CA GLY A 478 -3.82 -10.13 -6.95
C GLY A 478 -2.57 -9.29 -6.67
N TRP A 479 -2.01 -9.34 -5.44
CA TRP A 479 -0.76 -8.64 -5.12
C TRP A 479 0.43 -9.13 -5.92
N SER A 480 0.52 -10.44 -6.20
CA SER A 480 1.65 -11.00 -6.93
C SER A 480 1.62 -10.52 -8.38
N MET A 481 0.46 -10.53 -9.02
CA MET A 481 0.30 -9.96 -10.36
C MET A 481 0.64 -8.46 -10.38
N ALA A 482 0.20 -7.69 -9.38
CA ALA A 482 0.54 -6.27 -9.26
C ALA A 482 2.05 -6.02 -9.10
N TRP A 483 2.75 -6.83 -8.31
CA TRP A 483 4.22 -6.72 -8.17
C TRP A 483 4.94 -7.12 -9.47
N LYS A 484 4.46 -8.16 -10.16
CA LYS A 484 4.96 -8.55 -11.48
C LYS A 484 4.75 -7.45 -12.53
N MET A 485 3.65 -6.70 -12.48
CA MET A 485 3.45 -5.53 -13.35
C MET A 485 4.55 -4.49 -13.13
N LEU A 486 4.91 -4.21 -11.87
CA LEU A 486 6.00 -3.28 -11.53
C LEU A 486 7.36 -3.77 -12.02
N PHE A 487 7.64 -5.07 -11.89
CA PHE A 487 8.88 -5.64 -12.45
C PHE A 487 8.93 -5.51 -13.97
N TRP A 488 7.87 -5.85 -14.69
CA TRP A 488 7.82 -5.70 -16.14
C TRP A 488 7.90 -4.24 -16.59
N ALA A 489 7.29 -3.31 -15.84
CA ALA A 489 7.45 -1.88 -16.07
C ALA A 489 8.91 -1.42 -15.90
N ARG A 490 9.60 -1.88 -14.84
CA ARG A 490 11.05 -1.62 -14.64
C ARG A 490 11.92 -2.24 -15.73
N LEU A 491 11.50 -3.37 -16.29
CA LEU A 491 12.15 -4.05 -17.40
C LEU A 491 11.86 -3.42 -18.77
N GLY A 492 11.03 -2.38 -18.84
CA GLY A 492 10.65 -1.68 -20.08
C GLY A 492 9.59 -2.38 -20.92
N ASP A 493 8.96 -3.45 -20.42
CA ASP A 493 7.96 -4.25 -21.15
C ASP A 493 6.54 -3.83 -20.75
N GLY A 494 6.06 -2.75 -21.37
CA GLY A 494 4.72 -2.20 -21.13
C GLY A 494 3.59 -3.14 -21.54
N ASP A 495 3.79 -3.92 -22.61
CA ASP A 495 2.77 -4.86 -23.08
C ASP A 495 2.58 -6.01 -22.10
N ARG A 496 3.66 -6.54 -21.52
CA ARG A 496 3.55 -7.59 -20.51
C ARG A 496 2.98 -7.08 -19.19
N ALA A 497 3.35 -5.86 -18.79
CA ALA A 497 2.71 -5.20 -17.66
C ALA A 497 1.19 -4.99 -17.89
N ASN A 498 0.78 -4.59 -19.10
CA ASN A 498 -0.64 -4.45 -19.44
C ASN A 498 -1.39 -5.79 -19.55
N ARG A 499 -0.74 -6.87 -19.99
CA ARG A 499 -1.34 -8.22 -19.92
C ARG A 499 -1.65 -8.63 -18.48
N LEU A 500 -0.72 -8.39 -17.55
CA LEU A 500 -0.93 -8.63 -16.13
C LEU A 500 -2.01 -7.71 -15.54
N LEU A 501 -2.12 -6.46 -15.99
CA LEU A 501 -3.24 -5.59 -15.62
C LEU A 501 -4.59 -6.20 -16.04
N GLY A 502 -4.67 -6.75 -17.26
CA GLY A 502 -5.84 -7.49 -17.73
C GLY A 502 -6.17 -8.68 -16.83
N ALA A 503 -5.17 -9.43 -16.37
CA ALA A 503 -5.35 -10.53 -15.43
C ALA A 503 -5.81 -10.07 -14.05
N LEU A 504 -5.27 -8.96 -13.53
CA LEU A 504 -5.69 -8.35 -12.26
C LEU A 504 -7.13 -7.80 -12.32
N LEU A 505 -7.57 -7.34 -13.49
CA LEU A 505 -8.93 -6.84 -13.73
C LEU A 505 -9.93 -7.94 -14.11
N ARG A 506 -9.49 -9.20 -14.23
CA ARG A 506 -10.39 -10.32 -14.50
C ARG A 506 -11.42 -10.46 -13.35
N PRO A 507 -12.72 -10.63 -13.63
CA PRO A 507 -13.72 -10.85 -12.59
C PRO A 507 -13.35 -12.03 -11.69
N ALA A 508 -13.19 -11.76 -10.39
CA ALA A 508 -12.96 -12.80 -9.40
C ALA A 508 -14.29 -13.49 -9.06
N THR A 509 -14.37 -14.80 -9.28
CA THR A 509 -15.57 -15.63 -9.01
C THR A 509 -15.35 -16.64 -7.89
N ALA A 510 -14.12 -16.81 -7.42
CA ALA A 510 -13.78 -17.78 -6.39
C ALA A 510 -14.15 -17.28 -4.98
N SER A 511 -14.81 -18.15 -4.21
CA SER A 511 -14.98 -18.01 -2.76
C SER A 511 -13.84 -18.72 -2.03
N GLY A 512 -13.28 -18.11 -0.97
CA GLY A 512 -12.22 -18.70 -0.16
C GLY A 512 -10.80 -18.35 -0.62
N VAL A 513 -9.79 -19.04 -0.07
CA VAL A 513 -8.36 -18.77 -0.34
C VAL A 513 -7.87 -19.63 -1.50
N ASN A 514 -7.33 -19.00 -2.55
CA ASN A 514 -6.69 -19.69 -3.67
C ASN A 514 -5.41 -18.94 -4.07
N TYR A 515 -4.25 -19.57 -3.88
CA TYR A 515 -2.94 -18.96 -4.07
C TYR A 515 -2.40 -19.02 -5.52
N SER A 516 -3.06 -19.73 -6.44
CA SER A 516 -2.54 -20.00 -7.78
C SER A 516 -3.35 -19.35 -8.91
N GLU A 517 -4.68 -19.41 -8.87
CA GLU A 517 -5.53 -19.03 -10.01
C GLU A 517 -6.74 -18.15 -9.64
N GLY A 518 -6.94 -17.86 -8.35
CA GLY A 518 -8.11 -17.12 -7.87
C GLY A 518 -8.02 -15.60 -8.03
N GLY A 519 -6.84 -15.05 -8.33
CA GLY A 519 -6.60 -13.62 -8.40
C GLY A 519 -7.45 -12.90 -9.45
N GLY A 520 -7.75 -11.63 -9.19
CA GLY A 520 -8.57 -10.79 -10.06
C GLY A 520 -9.15 -9.58 -9.31
N SER A 521 -10.28 -9.08 -9.79
CA SER A 521 -11.03 -7.98 -9.19
C SER A 521 -12.49 -8.36 -8.96
N TYR A 522 -13.02 -8.04 -7.78
CA TYR A 522 -14.45 -8.17 -7.48
C TYR A 522 -15.27 -7.12 -8.25
N ALA A 523 -16.60 -7.26 -8.21
CA ALA A 523 -17.55 -6.37 -8.88
C ALA A 523 -17.41 -4.88 -8.51
N ASN A 524 -16.87 -4.60 -7.31
CA ASN A 524 -16.57 -3.26 -6.79
C ASN A 524 -15.11 -2.83 -7.03
N LEU A 525 -14.36 -3.55 -7.88
CA LEU A 525 -12.92 -3.38 -8.17
C LEU A 525 -11.96 -3.68 -7.02
N PHE A 526 -12.43 -4.20 -5.87
CA PHE A 526 -11.52 -4.69 -4.84
C PHE A 526 -10.69 -5.84 -5.39
N CYS A 527 -9.39 -5.79 -5.13
CA CYS A 527 -8.44 -6.82 -5.51
C CYS A 527 -8.77 -8.11 -4.75
N ALA A 528 -8.82 -9.21 -5.49
CA ALA A 528 -8.96 -10.54 -4.95
C ALA A 528 -7.56 -11.16 -4.81
N HIS A 529 -7.21 -11.54 -3.58
CA HIS A 529 -6.16 -12.51 -3.37
C HIS A 529 -6.53 -13.86 -4.03
N PRO A 530 -7.74 -14.46 -3.81
CA PRO A 530 -8.85 -14.18 -2.87
C PRO A 530 -8.57 -14.70 -1.45
N PRO A 531 -9.27 -14.19 -0.41
CA PRO A 531 -10.36 -13.19 -0.43
C PRO A 531 -9.86 -11.75 -0.68
N PHE A 532 -10.69 -10.72 -0.41
CA PHE A 532 -10.29 -9.31 -0.56
C PHE A 532 -8.99 -9.02 0.19
N GLN A 533 -8.01 -8.53 -0.56
CA GLN A 533 -6.76 -7.93 -0.06
C GLN A 533 -6.49 -6.67 -0.88
N ILE A 534 -6.24 -5.57 -0.19
CA ILE A 534 -6.18 -4.23 -0.82
C ILE A 534 -4.84 -3.96 -1.50
N ASP A 535 -3.80 -4.68 -1.10
CA ASP A 535 -2.43 -4.57 -1.63
C ASP A 535 -2.39 -4.53 -3.16
N GLY A 536 -3.07 -5.44 -3.86
CA GLY A 536 -3.10 -5.44 -5.33
C GLY A 536 -3.78 -4.22 -5.96
N ASN A 537 -4.73 -3.56 -5.27
CA ASN A 537 -5.27 -2.27 -5.74
C ASN A 537 -4.19 -1.18 -5.72
N PHE A 538 -3.41 -1.11 -4.64
CA PHE A 538 -2.33 -0.14 -4.50
C PHE A 538 -1.15 -0.47 -5.42
N GLY A 539 -0.77 -1.73 -5.51
CA GLY A 539 0.28 -2.22 -6.41
C GLY A 539 -0.08 -1.97 -7.87
N GLY A 540 -1.32 -2.25 -8.29
CA GLY A 540 -1.76 -1.98 -9.66
C GLY A 540 -1.82 -0.48 -9.98
N CYS A 541 -2.21 0.36 -9.02
CA CYS A 541 -2.11 1.81 -9.15
C CYS A 541 -0.66 2.29 -9.33
N ALA A 542 0.27 1.80 -8.49
CA ALA A 542 1.68 2.10 -8.60
C ALA A 542 2.28 1.59 -9.92
N ALA A 543 1.90 0.41 -10.37
CA ALA A 543 2.36 -0.17 -11.63
C ALA A 543 1.94 0.65 -12.85
N ILE A 544 0.70 1.16 -12.85
CA ILE A 544 0.23 2.07 -13.90
C ILE A 544 1.05 3.36 -13.91
N ALA A 545 1.41 3.91 -12.73
CA ALA A 545 2.33 5.04 -12.67
C ALA A 545 3.73 4.67 -13.17
N GLU A 546 4.28 3.52 -12.78
CA GLU A 546 5.64 3.07 -13.12
C GLU A 546 5.82 2.77 -14.62
N MET A 547 4.73 2.43 -15.33
CA MET A 547 4.72 2.33 -16.80
C MET A 547 4.86 3.70 -17.49
N LEU A 548 4.38 4.76 -16.84
CA LEU A 548 4.31 6.12 -17.38
C LEU A 548 5.49 7.00 -16.95
N ILE A 549 6.02 6.79 -15.74
CA ILE A 549 7.15 7.55 -15.21
C ILE A 549 8.02 6.67 -14.30
N GLN A 550 9.34 6.83 -14.40
CA GLN A 550 10.30 6.25 -13.47
C GLN A 550 11.32 7.31 -13.06
N SER A 551 11.74 7.29 -11.79
CA SER A 551 12.73 8.26 -11.29
C SER A 551 13.63 7.66 -10.22
N HIS A 552 14.04 6.41 -10.38
CA HIS A 552 14.78 5.65 -9.36
C HIS A 552 16.28 5.58 -9.64
N GLU A 553 16.68 5.86 -10.88
CA GLU A 553 18.07 5.95 -11.29
C GLU A 553 18.66 7.32 -10.92
N VAL A 554 19.97 7.32 -10.70
CA VAL A 554 20.74 8.50 -10.28
C VAL A 554 21.76 8.82 -11.38
N ALA A 555 21.83 10.08 -11.76
CA ALA A 555 22.79 10.61 -12.72
C ALA A 555 24.19 10.74 -12.08
N PRO A 556 25.27 10.87 -12.87
CA PRO A 556 26.62 11.02 -12.33
C PRO A 556 26.84 12.20 -11.37
N ASP A 557 25.99 13.23 -11.46
CA ASP A 557 26.00 14.41 -10.59
C ASP A 557 25.23 14.19 -9.26
N GLY A 558 24.66 13.01 -9.04
CA GLY A 558 23.84 12.67 -7.87
C GLY A 558 22.37 13.08 -7.98
N GLY A 559 21.95 13.71 -9.08
CA GLY A 559 20.56 14.05 -9.34
C GLY A 559 19.72 12.85 -9.81
N PRO A 560 18.40 12.90 -9.70
CA PRO A 560 17.53 11.85 -10.23
C PRO A 560 17.48 11.89 -11.76
N ILE A 561 17.33 10.72 -12.39
CA ILE A 561 17.00 10.58 -13.81
C ILE A 561 15.49 10.35 -13.92
N ILE A 562 14.78 11.22 -14.62
CA ILE A 562 13.35 11.07 -14.89
C ILE A 562 13.15 10.39 -16.25
N ARG A 563 12.66 9.15 -16.28
CA ARG A 563 12.23 8.49 -17.50
C ARG A 563 10.76 8.74 -17.76
N LEU A 564 10.43 9.20 -18.97
CA LEU A 564 9.06 9.40 -19.43
C LEU A 564 8.65 8.27 -20.36
N LEU A 565 7.45 7.72 -20.13
CA LEU A 565 6.90 6.57 -20.87
C LEU A 565 7.86 5.36 -20.95
N PRO A 566 8.54 4.97 -19.84
CA PRO A 566 9.56 3.92 -19.88
C PRO A 566 9.03 2.54 -20.28
N ALA A 567 7.74 2.29 -20.07
CA ALA A 567 7.07 1.05 -20.43
C ALA A 567 5.62 1.31 -20.85
N LEU A 568 5.40 2.24 -21.79
CA LEU A 568 4.06 2.53 -22.33
C LEU A 568 3.51 1.30 -23.08
N PRO A 569 2.34 0.75 -22.69
CA PRO A 569 1.71 -0.33 -23.44
C PRO A 569 1.27 0.11 -24.84
N SER A 570 1.43 -0.76 -25.84
CA SER A 570 0.92 -0.55 -27.19
C SER A 570 -0.61 -0.38 -27.22
N ALA A 571 -1.30 -0.94 -26.21
CA ALA A 571 -2.74 -0.77 -26.02
C ALA A 571 -3.17 0.67 -25.64
N TRP A 572 -2.22 1.55 -25.30
CA TRP A 572 -2.48 2.95 -24.91
C TRP A 572 -1.87 3.92 -25.93
N PRO A 573 -2.39 3.95 -27.18
CA PRO A 573 -1.79 4.74 -28.26
C PRO A 573 -1.79 6.24 -27.95
N ASP A 574 -2.84 6.72 -27.27
CA ASP A 574 -3.00 8.13 -26.92
C ASP A 574 -3.27 8.26 -25.42
N GLY A 575 -2.89 9.40 -24.85
CA GLY A 575 -3.25 9.70 -23.47
C GLY A 575 -2.50 10.87 -22.87
N SER A 576 -2.81 11.11 -21.59
CA SER A 576 -2.05 12.06 -20.78
C SER A 576 -2.07 11.66 -19.32
N ALA A 577 -1.01 12.04 -18.60
CA ALA A 577 -0.93 11.98 -17.16
C ALA A 577 -0.50 13.35 -16.63
N ARG A 578 -1.18 13.83 -15.59
CA ARG A 578 -0.92 15.13 -14.97
C ARG A 578 -0.70 14.95 -13.48
N GLY A 579 0.28 15.66 -12.95
CA GLY A 579 0.53 15.75 -11.53
C GLY A 579 1.20 14.52 -10.92
N LEU A 580 1.83 13.67 -11.74
CA LEU A 580 2.71 12.60 -11.25
C LEU A 580 3.90 13.21 -10.52
N ARG A 581 4.46 12.50 -9.55
CA ARG A 581 5.66 12.94 -8.83
C ARG A 581 6.87 12.13 -9.24
N ALA A 582 8.04 12.76 -9.21
CA ALA A 582 9.33 12.11 -9.36
C ALA A 582 10.24 12.46 -8.16
N ARG A 583 11.16 11.54 -7.86
CA ARG A 583 12.24 11.77 -6.88
C ARG A 583 12.99 13.05 -7.21
N GLY A 584 13.47 13.74 -6.18
CA GLY A 584 13.98 15.09 -6.27
C GLY A 584 12.86 16.13 -6.31
N ASP A 585 11.71 15.88 -5.69
CA ASP A 585 10.61 16.85 -5.55
C ASP A 585 10.25 17.55 -6.88
N PHE A 586 9.93 16.73 -7.87
CA PHE A 586 9.44 17.17 -9.17
C PHE A 586 7.98 16.74 -9.37
N THR A 587 7.20 17.60 -10.01
CA THR A 587 5.86 17.30 -10.50
C THR A 587 5.89 17.26 -12.02
N VAL A 588 5.37 16.19 -12.61
CA VAL A 588 5.49 15.87 -14.03
C VAL A 588 4.11 15.71 -14.66
N ASN A 589 3.93 16.39 -15.79
CA ASN A 589 2.83 16.16 -16.72
C ASN A 589 3.41 15.60 -18.03
N ILE A 590 2.71 14.65 -18.63
CA ILE A 590 3.06 14.08 -19.93
C ILE A 590 1.79 13.94 -20.78
N ALA A 591 1.94 14.12 -22.08
CA ALA A 591 0.95 13.79 -23.09
C ALA A 591 1.61 13.00 -24.21
N TRP A 592 0.91 12.04 -24.77
CA TRP A 592 1.42 11.21 -25.86
C TRP A 592 0.33 10.94 -26.88
N LYS A 593 0.77 10.65 -28.10
CA LYS A 593 -0.08 10.34 -29.24
C LYS A 593 0.63 9.33 -30.14
N ASP A 594 -0.11 8.37 -30.69
CA ASP A 594 0.43 7.32 -31.56
C ASP A 594 1.63 6.58 -30.92
N GLY A 595 1.58 6.36 -29.61
CA GLY A 595 2.63 5.71 -28.81
C GLY A 595 3.90 6.55 -28.58
N GLN A 596 3.88 7.83 -28.96
CA GLN A 596 5.03 8.74 -28.85
C GLN A 596 4.72 9.91 -27.91
N LEU A 597 5.67 10.24 -27.03
CA LEU A 597 5.65 11.47 -26.23
C LEU A 597 5.43 12.70 -27.14
N LEU A 598 4.34 13.41 -26.88
CA LEU A 598 3.93 14.61 -27.61
C LEU A 598 4.39 15.87 -26.88
N ASP A 599 4.18 15.92 -25.56
CA ASP A 599 4.54 17.06 -24.72
C ASP A 599 4.81 16.59 -23.29
N PHE A 600 5.63 17.34 -22.55
CA PHE A 600 5.83 17.15 -21.13
C PHE A 600 6.17 18.45 -20.41
N MET A 601 5.80 18.53 -19.14
CA MET A 601 6.12 19.65 -18.27
C MET A 601 6.64 19.13 -16.95
N ILE A 602 7.80 19.64 -16.53
CA ILE A 602 8.42 19.32 -15.25
C ILE A 602 8.47 20.60 -14.41
N ARG A 603 7.96 20.50 -13.19
CA ARG A 603 7.99 21.59 -12.21
C ARG A 603 8.72 21.15 -10.95
N SER A 604 9.38 22.09 -10.29
CA SER A 604 9.95 21.94 -8.95
C SER A 604 9.71 23.20 -8.13
N PRO A 605 9.72 23.14 -6.78
CA PRO A 605 9.52 24.34 -5.97
C PRO A 605 10.57 25.42 -6.20
N LYS A 606 11.78 25.04 -6.62
CA LYS A 606 12.82 25.96 -7.08
C LYS A 606 13.27 25.56 -8.49
N PRO A 607 13.48 26.49 -9.43
CA PRO A 607 14.00 26.17 -10.74
C PRO A 607 15.36 25.45 -10.63
N ARG A 608 15.45 24.25 -11.21
CA ARG A 608 16.70 23.48 -11.29
C ARG A 608 16.70 22.59 -12.52
N ARG A 609 17.90 22.17 -12.94
CA ARG A 609 18.07 21.22 -14.04
C ARG A 609 17.85 19.80 -13.54
N VAL A 610 17.32 18.96 -14.42
CA VAL A 610 17.12 17.53 -14.20
C VAL A 610 17.36 16.77 -15.48
N GLN A 611 17.96 15.58 -15.36
CA GLN A 611 18.17 14.69 -16.49
C GLN A 611 16.86 13.95 -16.80
N VAL A 612 16.45 13.99 -18.06
CA VAL A 612 15.24 13.34 -18.55
C VAL A 612 15.60 12.35 -19.65
N ILE A 613 15.05 11.15 -19.59
CA ILE A 613 15.13 10.17 -20.67
C ILE A 613 13.75 9.99 -21.29
N ALA A 614 13.65 10.27 -22.59
CA ALA A 614 12.44 10.05 -23.39
C ALA A 614 12.82 9.38 -24.71
N HIS A 615 12.14 8.29 -25.07
CA HIS A 615 12.42 7.49 -26.29
C HIS A 615 13.91 7.13 -26.46
N GLY A 616 14.57 6.73 -25.38
CA GLY A 616 16.00 6.35 -25.38
C GLY A 616 16.97 7.53 -25.57
N ARG A 617 16.48 8.77 -25.60
CA ARG A 617 17.31 9.98 -25.65
C ARG A 617 17.39 10.64 -24.29
N THR A 618 18.60 11.02 -23.90
CA THR A 618 18.86 11.77 -22.68
C THR A 618 18.93 13.26 -22.99
N VAL A 619 18.16 14.06 -22.28
CA VAL A 619 18.16 15.53 -22.38
C VAL A 619 18.22 16.15 -20.98
N GLU A 620 18.81 17.34 -20.87
CA GLU A 620 18.78 18.13 -19.65
C GLU A 620 17.64 19.15 -19.75
N VAL A 621 16.76 19.17 -18.75
CA VAL A 621 15.57 20.03 -18.75
C VAL A 621 15.62 20.97 -17.56
N GLN A 622 15.39 22.25 -17.81
CA GLN A 622 15.17 23.23 -16.75
C GLN A 622 13.73 23.10 -16.24
N ALA A 623 13.55 22.59 -15.02
CA ALA A 623 12.24 22.51 -14.40
C ALA A 623 11.72 23.92 -14.07
N ALA A 624 10.44 24.17 -14.38
CA ALA A 624 9.78 25.44 -14.09
C ALA A 624 9.53 25.57 -12.58
N GLY A 625 9.62 26.80 -12.05
CA GLY A 625 9.20 27.09 -10.68
C GLY A 625 7.70 26.87 -10.51
N ILE A 626 7.30 26.36 -9.36
CA ILE A 626 5.90 26.45 -8.91
C ILE A 626 5.81 27.80 -8.20
N ASP A 627 5.16 28.80 -8.82
CA ASP A 627 4.78 30.01 -8.09
C ASP A 627 3.92 29.57 -6.91
N SER A 628 4.44 29.81 -5.70
CA SER A 628 3.90 29.33 -4.42
C SER A 628 2.56 29.93 -4.09
#